data_AF-A0A7C9DHQ3-F1
#
_entry.id   AF-A0A7C9DHQ3-F1
#
_cell.length_a   1.000
_cell.length_b   1.000
_cell.length_c   1.000
_cell.angle_alpha   90.00
_cell.angle_beta   90.00
_cell.angle_gamma   90.00
#
_symmetry.space_group_name_H-M   'P 1'
#
loop_
_entity.id
_entity.type
_entity.pdbx_description
1 polymer ?
#
loop_
_entity_poly.entity_id
_entity_poly.type
_entity_poly.pdbx_seq_one_letter_code
_entity_poly.pdbx_strand_id
1 'polypeptide(L)'
;VKIELTAGKVAPLRCAGEVLEMTEEYSEDNLINKTERFLSQSVLKNIKDSVKALKSCERLSPMAENLGIVHRCIDAISSKAALYDPTLFGWPVNEATTGGSRKKSASNAAATPAKLRDSWVEDLAQLSSEFFNRVISAMRE
;
A
#
# COMPACT_ATOMS: atom_id res chain seq x y z
N VAL A 1 -19.38 10.51 -19.41
CA VAL A 1 -18.85 9.14 -19.20
C VAL A 1 -18.46 9.00 -17.74
N LYS A 2 -18.94 7.96 -17.03
CA LYS A 2 -18.58 7.73 -15.62
C LYS A 2 -17.43 6.74 -15.56
N ILE A 3 -16.28 7.18 -15.06
CA ILE A 3 -15.11 6.33 -14.86
C ILE A 3 -15.17 5.79 -13.43
N GLU A 4 -15.13 4.47 -13.28
CA GLU A 4 -15.10 3.82 -11.98
C GLU A 4 -13.64 3.64 -11.52
N LEU A 5 -13.28 4.31 -10.42
CA LEU A 5 -11.97 4.17 -9.79
C LEU A 5 -11.98 2.99 -8.82
N THR A 6 -11.05 2.06 -9.03
CA THR A 6 -10.80 0.94 -8.13
C THR A 6 -9.29 0.78 -7.95
N ALA A 7 -8.85 0.12 -6.88
CA ALA A 7 -7.43 -0.06 -6.59
C ALA A 7 -6.64 -0.71 -7.74
N GLY A 8 -7.25 -1.63 -8.50
CA GLY A 8 -6.58 -2.26 -9.65
C GLY A 8 -6.61 -1.43 -10.95
N LYS A 9 -7.42 -0.35 -11.00
CA LYS A 9 -7.55 0.52 -12.19
C LYS A 9 -6.86 1.87 -12.01
N VAL A 10 -6.54 2.28 -10.77
CA VAL A 10 -6.00 3.61 -10.49
C VAL A 10 -4.66 3.86 -11.19
N ALA A 11 -3.72 2.90 -11.17
CA ALA A 11 -2.41 3.08 -11.79
C ALA A 11 -2.52 3.11 -13.33
N PRO A 12 -3.24 2.19 -14.00
CA PRO A 12 -3.48 2.30 -15.44
C PRO A 12 -4.12 3.63 -15.85
N LEU A 13 -5.10 4.11 -15.08
CA LEU A 13 -5.79 5.38 -15.37
C LEU A 13 -4.88 6.60 -15.13
N ARG A 14 -4.03 6.58 -14.09
CA ARG A 14 -3.06 7.64 -13.85
C ARG A 14 -2.01 7.70 -14.96
N CYS A 15 -1.54 6.54 -15.43
CA CYS A 15 -0.66 6.44 -16.59
C CYS A 15 -1.36 6.92 -17.86
N ALA A 16 -2.60 6.51 -18.12
CA ALA A 16 -3.35 6.98 -19.28
C ALA A 16 -3.54 8.50 -19.27
N GLY A 17 -3.84 9.09 -18.11
CA GLY A 17 -3.95 10.54 -17.96
C GLY A 17 -2.65 11.28 -18.31
N GLU A 18 -1.50 10.71 -17.95
CA GLU A 18 -0.18 11.26 -18.29
C GLU A 18 0.11 11.18 -19.79
N VAL A 19 -0.14 10.03 -20.44
CA VAL A 19 0.05 9.86 -21.89
C VAL A 19 -0.86 10.80 -22.70
N LEU A 20 -2.06 11.05 -22.19
CA LEU A 20 -3.02 11.98 -22.80
C LEU A 20 -2.72 13.45 -22.46
N GLU A 21 -1.63 13.71 -21.71
CA GLU A 21 -1.21 15.05 -21.28
C GLU A 21 -2.37 15.85 -20.67
N MET A 22 -3.19 15.19 -19.84
CA MET A 22 -4.38 15.83 -19.27
C MET A 22 -3.98 16.90 -18.24
N THR A 23 -4.06 18.16 -18.65
CA THR A 23 -3.88 19.32 -17.78
C THR A 23 -5.21 19.82 -17.22
N GLU A 24 -5.15 20.74 -16.26
CA GLU A 24 -6.34 21.40 -15.70
C GLU A 24 -7.02 22.33 -16.71
N GLU A 25 -6.32 22.72 -17.77
CA GLU A 25 -6.84 23.56 -18.86
C GLU A 25 -7.97 22.88 -19.62
N TYR A 26 -8.00 21.54 -19.65
CA TYR A 26 -9.06 20.77 -20.28
C TYR A 26 -10.26 20.51 -19.35
N SER A 27 -10.01 20.43 -18.03
CA SER A 27 -11.01 20.17 -16.99
C SER A 27 -10.37 20.29 -15.60
N GLU A 28 -10.96 21.08 -14.70
CA GLU A 28 -10.49 21.27 -13.31
C GLU A 28 -10.31 19.95 -12.54
N ASP A 29 -11.17 18.96 -12.81
CA ASP A 29 -11.10 17.62 -12.20
C ASP A 29 -10.78 16.55 -13.27
N ASN A 30 -9.63 16.70 -13.93
CA ASN A 30 -9.14 15.78 -14.96
C ASN A 30 -8.78 14.39 -14.37
N LEU A 31 -8.45 13.44 -15.25
CA LEU A 31 -8.16 12.06 -14.83
C LEU A 31 -6.93 11.96 -13.93
N ILE A 32 -5.92 12.80 -14.14
CA ILE A 32 -4.71 12.86 -13.31
C ILE A 32 -5.10 13.25 -11.87
N ASN A 33 -5.81 14.36 -11.69
CA ASN A 33 -6.26 14.84 -10.39
C ASN A 33 -7.17 13.83 -9.68
N LYS A 34 -8.11 13.22 -10.41
CA LYS A 34 -9.02 12.19 -9.87
C LYS A 34 -8.27 10.95 -9.38
N THR A 35 -7.37 10.43 -10.19
CA THR A 35 -6.61 9.22 -9.86
C THR A 35 -5.61 9.48 -8.74
N GLU A 36 -4.95 10.63 -8.73
CA GLU A 36 -4.01 11.04 -7.69
C GLU A 36 -4.71 11.22 -6.34
N ARG A 37 -5.88 11.86 -6.33
CA ARG A 37 -6.72 11.98 -5.12
C ARG A 37 -7.13 10.61 -4.60
N PHE A 38 -7.62 9.73 -5.46
CA PHE A 38 -8.05 8.39 -5.06
C PHE A 38 -6.89 7.52 -4.57
N LEU A 39 -5.72 7.61 -5.22
CA LEU A 39 -4.50 6.93 -4.81
C LEU A 39 -4.11 7.36 -3.39
N SER A 40 -3.97 8.67 -3.16
CA SER A 40 -3.53 9.24 -1.89
C SER A 40 -4.55 9.09 -0.75
N GLN A 41 -5.84 9.27 -1.03
CA GLN A 41 -6.88 9.30 0.01
C GLN A 41 -7.47 7.94 0.35
N SER A 42 -7.42 6.98 -0.58
CA SER A 42 -8.06 5.66 -0.41
C SER A 42 -7.04 4.52 -0.50
N VAL A 43 -6.36 4.40 -1.64
CA VAL A 43 -5.52 3.22 -1.94
C VAL A 43 -4.33 3.13 -0.99
N LEU A 44 -3.58 4.22 -0.83
CA LEU A 44 -2.43 4.29 0.07
C LEU A 44 -2.82 4.29 1.55
N LYS A 45 -4.12 4.25 1.89
CA LYS A 45 -4.61 4.10 3.28
C LYS A 45 -5.08 2.70 3.62
N ASN A 46 -5.16 1.80 2.64
CA ASN A 46 -5.53 0.40 2.84
C ASN A 46 -4.47 -0.53 2.26
N ILE A 47 -3.92 -1.43 3.07
CA ILE A 47 -2.85 -2.34 2.66
C ILE A 47 -3.28 -3.24 1.48
N LYS A 48 -4.51 -3.77 1.49
CA LYS A 48 -5.02 -4.62 0.39
C LYS A 48 -5.14 -3.85 -0.91
N ASP A 49 -5.66 -2.63 -0.84
CA ASP A 49 -5.77 -1.78 -2.02
C ASP A 49 -4.39 -1.37 -2.53
N SER A 50 -3.44 -1.10 -1.64
CA SER A 50 -2.05 -0.82 -1.99
C SER A 50 -1.40 -2.02 -2.71
N VAL A 51 -1.59 -3.25 -2.23
CA VAL A 51 -1.09 -4.48 -2.89
C VAL A 51 -1.75 -4.66 -4.26
N LYS A 52 -3.06 -4.44 -4.37
CA LYS A 52 -3.79 -4.57 -5.64
C LYS A 52 -3.38 -3.51 -6.66
N ALA A 53 -3.11 -2.28 -6.23
CA ALA A 53 -2.57 -1.23 -7.08
C ALA A 53 -1.14 -1.56 -7.53
N LEU A 54 -0.29 -2.03 -6.61
CA LEU A 54 1.07 -2.48 -6.92
C LEU A 54 1.09 -3.58 -7.98
N LYS A 55 0.21 -4.59 -7.85
CA LYS A 55 0.05 -5.66 -8.85
C LYS A 55 -0.32 -5.11 -10.24
N SER A 56 -1.13 -4.05 -10.30
CA SER A 56 -1.49 -3.43 -11.58
C SER A 56 -0.30 -2.71 -12.25
N CYS A 57 0.69 -2.27 -11.47
CA CYS A 57 1.89 -1.59 -11.97
C CYS A 57 2.85 -2.52 -12.73
N GLU A 58 2.78 -3.84 -12.53
CA GLU A 58 3.66 -4.81 -13.21
C GLU A 58 3.58 -4.73 -14.73
N ARG A 59 2.40 -4.40 -15.26
CA ARG A 59 2.16 -4.24 -16.71
C ARG A 59 2.34 -2.81 -17.21
N LEU A 60 2.78 -1.90 -16.35
CA LEU A 60 2.88 -0.46 -16.62
C LEU A 60 4.31 0.06 -16.49
N SER A 61 5.31 -0.82 -16.36
CA SER A 61 6.71 -0.44 -16.36
C SER A 61 7.15 0.06 -17.75
N PRO A 62 7.93 1.14 -17.86
CA PRO A 62 8.56 1.94 -16.78
C PRO A 62 7.68 3.07 -16.25
N MET A 63 6.52 3.30 -16.85
CA MET A 63 5.71 4.50 -16.63
C MET A 63 5.20 4.63 -15.19
N ALA A 64 4.70 3.55 -14.59
CA ALA A 64 4.23 3.57 -13.20
C ALA A 64 5.38 3.83 -12.19
N GLU A 65 6.61 3.45 -12.54
CA GLU A 65 7.80 3.72 -11.74
C GLU A 65 8.14 5.21 -11.81
N ASN A 66 8.18 5.79 -13.01
CA ASN A 66 8.47 7.21 -13.23
C ASN A 66 7.45 8.13 -12.55
N LEU A 67 6.17 7.71 -12.49
CA LEU A 67 5.11 8.44 -11.79
C LEU A 67 5.13 8.23 -10.25
N GLY A 68 6.11 7.48 -9.73
CA GLY A 68 6.27 7.20 -8.31
C GLY A 68 5.13 6.39 -7.70
N ILE A 69 4.31 5.71 -8.51
CA ILE A 69 3.15 4.95 -8.00
C ILE A 69 3.66 3.69 -7.29
N VAL A 70 4.65 3.02 -7.88
CA VAL A 70 5.25 1.80 -7.34
C VAL A 70 5.86 2.04 -5.96
N HIS A 71 6.75 3.02 -5.85
CA HIS A 71 7.41 3.36 -4.59
C HIS A 71 6.41 3.71 -3.49
N ARG A 72 5.43 4.58 -3.79
CA ARG A 72 4.38 4.96 -2.83
C ARG A 72 3.56 3.77 -2.35
N CYS A 73 3.23 2.83 -3.23
CA CYS A 73 2.51 1.61 -2.84
C CYS A 73 3.36 0.71 -1.94
N ILE A 74 4.66 0.55 -2.23
CA ILE A 74 5.59 -0.23 -1.40
C ILE A 74 5.70 0.38 0.00
N ASP A 75 5.93 1.68 0.10
CA ASP A 75 6.04 2.39 1.39
C ASP A 75 4.73 2.30 2.19
N ALA A 76 3.60 2.39 1.49
CA ALA A 76 2.28 2.25 2.09
C ALA A 76 2.04 0.82 2.61
N ILE A 77 2.60 -0.21 1.97
CA ILE A 77 2.52 -1.60 2.43
C ILE A 77 3.43 -1.82 3.64
N SER A 78 4.70 -1.40 3.56
CA SER A 78 5.67 -1.59 4.65
C SER A 78 5.25 -0.90 5.93
N SER A 79 4.90 0.38 5.85
CA SER A 79 4.45 1.18 7.00
C SER A 79 3.21 0.59 7.68
N LYS A 80 2.24 0.09 6.91
CA LYS A 80 1.03 -0.51 7.47
C LYS A 80 1.27 -1.89 8.03
N ALA A 81 2.06 -2.71 7.37
CA ALA A 81 2.36 -4.05 7.86
C ALA A 81 3.02 -4.01 9.24
N ALA A 82 3.89 -3.03 9.48
CA ALA A 82 4.49 -2.80 10.80
C ALA A 82 3.43 -2.47 11.89
N LEU A 83 2.35 -1.78 11.53
CA LEU A 83 1.25 -1.45 12.45
C LEU A 83 0.32 -2.64 12.73
N TYR A 84 0.13 -3.54 11.76
CA TYR A 84 -0.80 -4.65 11.90
C TYR A 84 -0.29 -5.72 12.87
N ASP A 85 1.02 -5.93 12.94
CA ASP A 85 1.61 -6.82 13.95
C ASP A 85 3.13 -6.61 14.11
N PRO A 86 3.56 -5.96 15.20
CA PRO A 86 4.98 -5.82 15.55
C PRO A 86 5.72 -7.15 15.76
N THR A 87 4.99 -8.25 16.01
CA THR A 87 5.53 -9.57 16.31
C THR A 87 5.60 -10.50 15.10
N LEU A 88 5.02 -10.11 13.95
CA LEU A 88 4.92 -10.94 12.74
C LEU A 88 6.29 -11.33 12.18
N PHE A 89 7.30 -10.50 12.43
CA PHE A 89 8.68 -10.70 11.97
C PHE A 89 9.62 -11.24 13.06
N GLY A 90 9.08 -11.64 14.23
CA GLY A 90 9.86 -12.34 15.26
C GLY A 90 10.96 -11.50 15.91
N TRP A 91 10.88 -10.17 15.83
CA TRP A 91 11.84 -9.29 16.49
C TRP A 91 11.36 -8.99 17.91
N PRO A 92 12.20 -9.21 18.94
CA PRO A 92 11.89 -8.71 20.25
C PRO A 92 11.92 -7.18 20.15
N VAL A 93 10.76 -6.54 20.17
CA VAL A 93 10.68 -5.11 20.47
C VAL A 93 11.26 -4.98 21.86
N ASN A 94 12.53 -4.59 21.94
CA ASN A 94 13.23 -4.38 23.18
C ASN A 94 12.57 -3.17 23.84
N GLU A 95 11.60 -3.42 24.73
CA GLU A 95 11.09 -2.43 25.67
C GLU A 95 12.23 -2.04 26.62
N ALA A 96 13.13 -1.20 26.14
CA ALA A 96 13.94 -0.39 27.03
C ALA A 96 13.05 0.76 27.52
N THR A 97 12.47 0.63 28.71
CA THR A 97 12.78 1.53 29.83
C THR A 97 11.93 1.24 31.08
N THR A 98 12.64 1.27 32.21
CA THR A 98 12.20 1.41 33.62
C THR A 98 11.73 0.16 34.36
N GLY A 99 12.51 -0.18 35.40
CA GLY A 99 12.30 -1.33 36.26
C GLY A 99 11.05 -1.23 37.13
N GLY A 100 10.53 -2.40 37.49
CA GLY A 100 9.43 -2.52 38.45
C GLY A 100 8.49 -3.67 38.10
N SER A 101 8.70 -4.80 38.76
CA SER A 101 7.74 -5.85 39.11
C SER A 101 6.34 -5.82 38.47
N ARG A 102 6.06 -6.86 37.67
CA ARG A 102 4.76 -7.55 37.44
C ARG A 102 3.47 -6.73 37.63
N LYS A 103 2.70 -6.60 36.55
CA LYS A 103 1.29 -7.05 36.49
C LYS A 103 0.84 -7.14 35.02
N LYS A 104 0.40 -8.34 34.63
CA LYS A 104 -0.33 -8.59 33.39
C LYS A 104 -1.57 -7.71 33.37
N SER A 105 -1.63 -6.76 32.43
CA SER A 105 -2.88 -6.17 31.98
C SER A 105 -2.91 -6.33 30.47
N ALA A 106 -3.54 -7.42 30.03
CA ALA A 106 -3.93 -7.57 28.64
C ALA A 106 -5.09 -6.61 28.39
N SER A 107 -4.78 -5.34 28.19
CA SER A 107 -5.76 -4.35 27.75
C SER A 107 -5.80 -4.36 26.23
N ASN A 108 -6.80 -5.07 25.70
CA ASN A 108 -7.47 -4.76 24.44
C ASN A 108 -6.56 -4.38 23.26
N ALA A 109 -5.63 -5.26 22.89
CA ALA A 109 -5.29 -5.37 21.48
C ALA A 109 -6.53 -5.95 20.80
N ALA A 110 -7.39 -5.07 20.27
CA ALA A 110 -8.54 -5.45 19.48
C ALA A 110 -8.06 -6.51 18.48
N ALA A 111 -8.55 -7.73 18.65
CA ALA A 111 -8.31 -8.82 17.73
C ALA A 111 -8.85 -8.38 16.37
N THR A 112 -7.99 -7.78 15.55
CA THR A 112 -8.23 -7.70 14.12
C THR A 112 -8.43 -9.14 13.68
N PRO A 113 -9.52 -9.47 12.98
CA PRO A 113 -9.81 -10.86 12.65
C PRO A 113 -8.61 -11.42 11.88
N ALA A 114 -8.04 -12.55 12.32
CA ALA A 114 -6.94 -13.23 11.63
C ALA A 114 -7.20 -13.36 10.10
N LYS A 115 -8.47 -13.49 9.70
CA LYS A 115 -8.93 -13.50 8.31
C LYS A 115 -8.57 -12.26 7.47
N LEU A 116 -8.50 -11.07 8.08
CA LEU A 116 -8.03 -9.85 7.42
C LEU A 116 -6.50 -9.86 7.26
N ARG A 117 -5.79 -10.49 8.21
CA ARG A 117 -4.33 -10.62 8.25
C ARG A 117 -3.80 -11.55 7.16
N ASP A 118 -4.52 -12.62 6.83
CA ASP A 118 -4.04 -13.62 5.85
C ASP A 118 -4.26 -13.18 4.40
N SER A 119 -5.41 -12.56 4.11
CA SER A 119 -5.79 -12.23 2.72
C SER A 119 -4.87 -11.24 1.99
N TRP A 120 -4.26 -10.24 2.65
CA TRP A 120 -3.32 -9.34 1.95
C TRP A 120 -1.95 -9.98 1.72
N VAL A 121 -1.56 -10.95 2.56
CA VAL A 121 -0.33 -11.72 2.41
C VAL A 121 -0.48 -12.71 1.26
N GLU A 122 -1.65 -13.35 1.13
CA GLU A 122 -2.00 -14.15 -0.04
C GLU A 122 -1.96 -13.33 -1.34
N ASP A 123 -2.46 -12.09 -1.29
CA ASP A 123 -2.40 -11.18 -2.44
C ASP A 123 -0.95 -10.76 -2.78
N LEU A 124 -0.10 -10.57 -1.76
CA LEU A 124 1.34 -10.30 -1.94
C LEU A 124 2.07 -11.46 -2.61
N ALA A 125 1.74 -12.70 -2.23
CA ALA A 125 2.35 -13.90 -2.81
C ALA A 125 2.03 -14.08 -4.31
N GLN A 126 1.04 -13.34 -4.83
CA GLN A 126 0.70 -13.33 -6.26
C GLN A 126 1.40 -12.21 -7.05
N LEU A 127 2.27 -11.43 -6.42
CA LEU A 127 3.13 -10.48 -7.11
C LEU A 127 4.28 -11.22 -7.82
N SER A 128 4.83 -10.59 -8.85
CA SER A 128 6.08 -10.98 -9.48
C SER A 128 7.24 -10.96 -8.48
N SER A 129 8.28 -11.76 -8.76
CA SER A 129 9.46 -11.90 -7.91
C SER A 129 10.13 -10.56 -7.60
N GLU A 130 10.19 -9.67 -8.58
CA GLU A 130 10.80 -8.33 -8.44
C GLU A 130 10.04 -7.48 -7.42
N PHE A 131 8.72 -7.35 -7.57
CA PHE A 131 7.89 -6.53 -6.69
C PHE A 131 7.80 -7.12 -5.29
N PHE A 132 7.67 -8.44 -5.18
CA PHE A 132 7.68 -9.13 -3.90
C PHE A 132 8.97 -8.85 -3.12
N ASN A 133 10.13 -9.02 -3.75
CA ASN A 133 11.43 -8.77 -3.13
C ASN A 133 11.58 -7.30 -2.70
N ARG A 134 11.13 -6.34 -3.51
CA ARG A 134 11.16 -4.92 -3.14
C ARG A 134 10.30 -4.62 -1.91
N VAL A 135 9.11 -5.21 -1.81
CA VAL A 135 8.25 -5.07 -0.62
C VAL A 135 8.94 -5.64 0.62
N ILE A 136 9.48 -6.86 0.55
CA ILE A 136 10.15 -7.50 1.69
C ILE A 136 11.40 -6.73 2.11
N SER A 137 12.15 -6.14 1.18
CA SER A 137 13.29 -5.27 1.50
C SER A 137 12.83 -3.99 2.21
N ALA A 138 11.80 -3.32 1.71
CA ALA A 138 11.25 -2.10 2.33
C ALA A 138 10.62 -2.34 3.71
N MET A 139 10.23 -3.58 4.03
CA MET A 139 9.74 -3.95 5.36
C MET A 139 10.86 -4.23 6.37
N ARG A 140 12.10 -4.43 5.90
CA ARG A 140 13.26 -4.72 6.73
C ARG A 140 13.97 -3.46 7.22
N GLU A 141 13.79 -2.36 6.50
CA GLU A 141 14.30 -1.03 6.82
C GLU A 141 13.52 -0.40 7.99
#